data_AF-A0A172U5J3-F1
#
_entry.id   AF-A0A172U5J3-F1
#
_cell.length_a   1.000
_cell.length_b   1.000
_cell.length_c   1.000
_cell.angle_alpha   90.00
_cell.angle_beta   90.00
_cell.angle_gamma   90.00
#
_symmetry.space_group_name_H-M   'P 1'
#
loop_
_entity.id
_entity.type
_entity.pdbx_description
1 polymer ?
#
loop_
_entity_poly.entity_id
_entity_poly.type
_entity_poly.pdbx_seq_one_letter_code
_entity_poly.pdbx_strand_id
1 'polypeptide(L)'
;MKNTLIVSATIVSLLSGCAGMSKGQQTALGGVGGCAAGAALGILLGGGAKNAAIGCGAGAALGAATAYMLANDPYTQSVTQQANAWQQETGASTEVVKASQVVENGQNVQRIDSQKVVVPNEKMVSGKHLAPKAKQQLVNAKSQSAKVGGNVHVICPASATKTVLNDISNTGVTYTQEPTMQNGYVVVMSRNNEGVPL
;
A
#
# COMPACT_ATOMS: atom_id res chain seq x y z
N MET A 1 -15.67 -38.10 -5.51
CA MET A 1 -15.04 -37.10 -6.41
C MET A 1 -16.13 -36.41 -7.21
N LYS A 2 -16.71 -35.29 -6.73
CA LYS A 2 -17.73 -34.52 -7.48
C LYS A 2 -18.13 -33.16 -6.89
N ASN A 3 -17.33 -32.52 -6.03
CA ASN A 3 -17.72 -31.22 -5.43
C ASN A 3 -16.73 -30.08 -5.68
N THR A 4 -15.61 -30.32 -6.35
CA THR A 4 -14.53 -29.32 -6.49
C THR A 4 -14.67 -28.43 -7.74
N LEU A 5 -15.61 -28.73 -8.64
CA LEU A 5 -15.73 -28.02 -9.93
C LEU A 5 -16.72 -26.84 -9.94
N ILE A 6 -17.51 -26.62 -8.89
CA ILE A 6 -18.53 -25.55 -8.87
C ILE A 6 -18.02 -24.23 -8.26
N VAL A 7 -16.93 -24.26 -7.50
CA VAL A 7 -16.38 -23.05 -6.85
C VAL A 7 -15.61 -22.14 -7.83
N SER A 8 -15.16 -22.68 -8.97
CA SER A 8 -14.34 -21.94 -9.93
C SER A 8 -15.13 -21.07 -10.91
N ALA A 9 -16.47 -21.20 -10.96
CA ALA A 9 -17.31 -20.53 -11.97
C ALA A 9 -17.96 -19.22 -11.50
N THR A 10 -17.98 -18.93 -10.19
CA THR A 10 -18.69 -17.76 -9.64
C THR A 10 -17.83 -16.49 -9.59
N ILE A 11 -16.51 -16.60 -9.70
CA ILE A 11 -15.59 -15.45 -9.63
C ILE A 11 -15.58 -14.68 -10.98
N VAL A 12 -15.83 -15.35 -12.10
CA VAL A 12 -15.79 -14.73 -13.44
C VAL A 12 -17.05 -13.91 -13.75
N SER A 13 -18.18 -14.20 -13.11
CA SER A 13 -19.46 -13.49 -13.32
C SER A 13 -19.59 -12.16 -12.58
N LEU A 14 -18.64 -11.80 -11.71
CA LEU A 14 -18.60 -10.48 -11.04
C LEU A 14 -17.95 -9.38 -11.89
N LEU A 15 -17.15 -9.73 -12.90
CA LEU A 15 -16.49 -8.75 -13.76
C LEU A 15 -17.41 -8.16 -14.84
N SER A 16 -18.46 -8.89 -15.24
CA SER A 16 -19.41 -8.44 -16.28
C SER A 16 -20.58 -7.60 -15.73
N GLY A 17 -20.70 -7.47 -14.39
CA GLY A 17 -21.81 -6.78 -13.73
C GLY A 17 -21.63 -5.26 -13.51
N CYS A 18 -20.46 -4.71 -13.79
CA CYS A 18 -20.12 -3.33 -13.39
C CYS A 18 -20.41 -2.24 -14.43
N ALA A 19 -21.02 -2.57 -15.58
CA ALA A 19 -21.29 -1.58 -16.64
C ALA A 19 -22.55 -0.72 -16.38
N GLY A 20 -23.45 -1.12 -15.46
CA GLY A 20 -24.76 -0.47 -15.24
C GLY A 20 -25.03 -0.02 -13.81
N MET A 21 -24.02 0.04 -12.95
CA MET A 21 -24.22 0.35 -11.53
C MET A 21 -24.33 1.85 -11.24
N SER A 22 -25.23 2.21 -10.33
CA SER A 22 -25.31 3.57 -9.79
C SER A 22 -24.06 3.89 -8.97
N LYS A 23 -23.67 5.17 -8.93
CA LYS A 23 -22.45 5.63 -8.23
C LYS A 23 -22.36 5.13 -6.79
N GLY A 24 -23.47 5.11 -6.05
CA GLY A 24 -23.50 4.64 -4.66
C GLY A 24 -23.22 3.14 -4.50
N GLN A 25 -23.63 2.33 -5.46
CA GLN A 25 -23.39 0.90 -5.42
C GLN A 25 -21.91 0.60 -5.73
N GLN A 26 -21.30 1.35 -6.64
CA GLN A 26 -19.86 1.23 -6.95
C GLN A 26 -19.00 1.68 -5.78
N THR A 27 -19.41 2.73 -5.06
CA THR A 27 -18.80 3.16 -3.79
C THR A 27 -18.86 2.05 -2.74
N ALA A 28 -20.02 1.40 -2.57
CA ALA A 28 -20.18 0.34 -1.58
C ALA A 28 -19.34 -0.90 -1.91
N LEU A 29 -19.34 -1.34 -3.17
CA LEU A 29 -18.52 -2.48 -3.62
C LEU A 29 -17.02 -2.17 -3.56
N GLY A 30 -16.64 -0.97 -3.98
CA GLY A 30 -15.27 -0.48 -3.85
C GLY A 30 -14.83 -0.42 -2.39
N GLY A 31 -15.66 0.13 -1.50
CA GLY A 31 -15.36 0.24 -0.07
C GLY A 31 -15.27 -1.11 0.63
N VAL A 32 -16.14 -2.06 0.31
CA VAL A 32 -16.06 -3.43 0.86
C VAL A 32 -14.86 -4.18 0.30
N GLY A 33 -14.61 -4.09 -1.01
CA GLY A 33 -13.45 -4.72 -1.65
C GLY A 33 -12.13 -4.13 -1.16
N GLY A 34 -12.08 -2.81 -1.00
CA GLY A 34 -10.96 -2.09 -0.44
C GLY A 34 -10.74 -2.40 1.04
N CYS A 35 -11.82 -2.51 1.84
CA CYS A 35 -11.71 -2.98 3.23
C CYS A 35 -11.13 -4.39 3.30
N ALA A 36 -11.64 -5.32 2.49
CA ALA A 36 -11.19 -6.70 2.50
C ALA A 36 -9.71 -6.80 2.08
N ALA A 37 -9.32 -6.07 1.03
CA ALA A 37 -7.94 -6.00 0.57
C ALA A 37 -7.01 -5.38 1.63
N GLY A 38 -7.40 -4.23 2.20
CA GLY A 38 -6.62 -3.56 3.23
C GLY A 38 -6.55 -4.32 4.55
N ALA A 39 -7.63 -5.00 4.95
CA ALA A 39 -7.63 -5.89 6.11
C ALA A 39 -6.71 -7.09 5.91
N ALA A 40 -6.74 -7.71 4.72
CA ALA A 40 -5.87 -8.84 4.41
C ALA A 40 -4.39 -8.42 4.48
N LEU A 41 -4.06 -7.24 3.97
CA LEU A 41 -2.71 -6.68 4.07
C LEU A 41 -2.35 -6.35 5.52
N GLY A 42 -3.24 -5.74 6.29
CA GLY A 42 -3.03 -5.48 7.71
C GLY A 42 -2.75 -6.74 8.54
N ILE A 43 -3.40 -7.86 8.22
CA ILE A 43 -3.17 -9.18 8.85
C ILE A 43 -1.85 -9.81 8.39
N LEU A 44 -1.55 -9.76 7.08
CA LEU A 44 -0.30 -10.28 6.49
C LEU A 44 0.95 -9.65 7.11
N LEU A 45 0.85 -8.41 7.57
CA LEU A 45 1.91 -7.66 8.23
C LEU A 45 2.15 -8.07 9.70
N GLY A 46 1.54 -9.17 10.17
CA GLY A 46 1.68 -9.66 11.55
C GLY A 46 0.94 -8.80 12.57
N GLY A 47 0.14 -7.84 12.09
CA GLY A 47 -0.69 -7.00 12.92
C GLY A 47 -1.98 -7.72 13.28
N GLY A 48 -2.27 -7.80 14.57
CA GLY A 48 -3.57 -8.28 15.04
C GLY A 48 -4.73 -7.41 14.55
N ALA A 49 -5.90 -7.58 15.16
CA ALA A 49 -7.13 -6.89 14.75
C ALA A 49 -7.02 -5.36 14.57
N LYS A 50 -6.09 -4.70 15.28
CA LYS A 50 -5.81 -3.27 15.13
C LYS A 50 -5.31 -2.90 13.73
N ASN A 51 -4.36 -3.64 13.17
CA ASN A 51 -3.78 -3.32 11.86
C ASN A 51 -4.70 -3.78 10.73
N ALA A 52 -5.46 -4.85 10.95
CA ALA A 52 -6.55 -5.25 10.07
C ALA A 52 -7.64 -4.17 9.98
N ALA A 53 -7.99 -3.54 11.11
CA ALA A 53 -8.97 -2.47 11.15
C ALA A 53 -8.46 -1.17 10.50
N ILE A 54 -7.18 -0.81 10.72
CA ILE A 54 -6.54 0.32 10.04
C ILE A 54 -6.54 0.11 8.53
N GLY A 55 -6.13 -1.08 8.07
CA GLY A 55 -6.11 -1.41 6.66
C GLY A 55 -7.52 -1.49 6.06
N CYS A 56 -8.48 -2.07 6.77
CA CYS A 56 -9.88 -2.03 6.35
C CYS A 56 -10.38 -0.60 6.20
N GLY A 57 -10.14 0.27 7.18
CA GLY A 57 -10.64 1.65 7.17
C GLY A 57 -10.05 2.46 6.03
N ALA A 58 -8.74 2.34 5.81
CA ALA A 58 -8.07 3.06 4.74
C ALA A 58 -8.45 2.49 3.37
N GLY A 59 -8.32 1.17 3.18
CA GLY A 59 -8.73 0.48 1.96
C GLY A 59 -10.20 0.72 1.63
N ALA A 60 -11.10 0.78 2.61
CA ALA A 60 -12.50 1.14 2.40
C ALA A 60 -12.67 2.56 1.89
N ALA A 61 -11.96 3.53 2.49
CA ALA A 61 -12.04 4.93 2.10
C ALA A 61 -11.64 5.12 0.63
N LEU A 62 -10.61 4.41 0.16
CA LEU A 62 -10.07 4.53 -1.20
C LEU A 62 -10.77 3.65 -2.22
N GLY A 63 -11.18 2.46 -1.81
CA GLY A 63 -12.02 1.62 -2.64
C GLY A 63 -13.35 2.32 -2.91
N ALA A 64 -13.92 2.97 -1.89
CA ALA A 64 -15.06 3.89 -2.04
C ALA A 64 -14.71 5.14 -2.88
N ALA A 65 -13.46 5.59 -2.84
CA ALA A 65 -12.94 6.66 -3.68
C ALA A 65 -12.90 6.32 -5.17
N THR A 66 -13.11 5.08 -5.63
CA THR A 66 -13.33 4.88 -7.07
C THR A 66 -14.55 5.65 -7.60
N ALA A 67 -15.42 6.18 -6.72
CA ALA A 67 -16.47 7.16 -7.04
C ALA A 67 -16.06 8.64 -6.87
N TYR A 68 -14.95 8.95 -6.17
CA TYR A 68 -14.40 10.28 -5.94
C TYR A 68 -13.03 10.42 -6.58
N MET A 69 -12.85 11.37 -7.51
CA MET A 69 -11.57 11.57 -8.19
C MET A 69 -10.42 11.75 -7.17
N LEU A 70 -9.25 11.17 -7.45
CA LEU A 70 -8.04 11.44 -6.68
C LEU A 70 -7.58 12.87 -6.95
N ALA A 71 -7.09 13.55 -5.91
CA ALA A 71 -6.54 14.89 -6.03
C ALA A 71 -5.37 14.90 -7.01
N ASN A 72 -5.32 15.92 -7.87
CA ASN A 72 -4.28 16.03 -8.89
C ASN A 72 -3.03 16.74 -8.34
N ASP A 73 -2.56 16.31 -7.17
CA ASP A 73 -1.41 16.92 -6.52
C ASP A 73 -0.12 16.10 -6.72
N PRO A 74 1.06 16.76 -6.79
CA PRO A 74 2.33 16.09 -7.11
C PRO A 74 2.68 14.93 -6.19
N TYR A 75 2.30 15.00 -4.92
CA TYR A 75 2.59 13.93 -3.98
C TYR A 75 1.72 12.70 -4.26
N THR A 76 0.41 12.88 -4.42
CA THR A 76 -0.53 11.78 -4.76
C THR A 76 -0.11 11.07 -6.04
N GLN A 77 0.30 11.83 -7.07
CA GLN A 77 0.83 11.26 -8.30
C GLN A 77 2.14 10.49 -8.07
N SER A 78 3.08 11.09 -7.34
CA SER A 78 4.40 10.51 -7.07
C SER A 78 4.29 9.17 -6.32
N VAL A 79 3.52 9.11 -5.23
CA VAL A 79 3.38 7.87 -4.45
C VAL A 79 2.61 6.80 -5.20
N THR A 80 1.60 7.17 -6.00
CA THR A 80 0.87 6.22 -6.85
C THR A 80 1.79 5.60 -7.91
N GLN A 81 2.62 6.43 -8.58
CA GLN A 81 3.58 5.93 -9.55
C GLN A 81 4.63 5.02 -8.91
N GLN A 82 5.16 5.41 -7.75
CA GLN A 82 6.11 4.59 -6.99
C GLN A 82 5.49 3.26 -6.57
N ALA A 83 4.27 3.27 -6.02
CA ALA A 83 3.57 2.07 -5.63
C ALA A 83 3.37 1.10 -6.82
N ASN A 84 2.99 1.63 -7.98
CA ASN A 84 2.88 0.84 -9.21
C ASN A 84 4.24 0.26 -9.64
N ALA A 85 5.33 1.04 -9.54
CA ALA A 85 6.67 0.56 -9.86
C ALA A 85 7.11 -0.57 -8.92
N TRP A 86 6.85 -0.43 -7.62
CA TRP A 86 7.07 -1.50 -6.63
C TRP A 86 6.26 -2.76 -6.97
N GLN A 87 4.97 -2.61 -7.30
CA GLN A 87 4.14 -3.74 -7.68
C GLN A 87 4.68 -4.47 -8.92
N GLN A 88 5.07 -3.73 -9.96
CA GLN A 88 5.58 -4.32 -11.20
C GLN A 88 6.96 -4.97 -11.03
N GLU A 89 7.85 -4.35 -10.26
CA GLU A 89 9.24 -4.80 -10.16
C GLU A 89 9.49 -5.85 -9.08
N THR A 90 8.75 -5.76 -7.97
CA THR A 90 8.95 -6.63 -6.81
C THR A 90 7.72 -7.50 -6.52
N GLY A 91 6.60 -7.32 -7.22
CA GLY A 91 5.35 -8.00 -6.87
C GLY A 91 4.76 -7.51 -5.54
N ALA A 92 5.13 -6.30 -5.11
CA ALA A 92 4.63 -5.74 -3.87
C ALA A 92 3.13 -5.50 -3.93
N SER A 93 2.46 -5.65 -2.79
CA SER A 93 1.09 -5.21 -2.63
C SER A 93 1.06 -3.77 -2.12
N THR A 94 0.09 -2.98 -2.57
CA THR A 94 0.05 -1.53 -2.27
C THR A 94 -1.28 -1.16 -1.65
N GLU A 95 -1.23 -0.30 -0.65
CA GLU A 95 -2.40 0.17 0.06
C GLU A 95 -2.20 1.63 0.44
N VAL A 96 -3.19 2.49 0.19
CA VAL A 96 -3.17 3.84 0.77
C VAL A 96 -3.73 3.74 2.18
N VAL A 97 -3.01 4.29 3.15
CA VAL A 97 -3.33 4.14 4.59
C VAL A 97 -3.89 5.39 5.23
N LYS A 98 -3.71 6.53 4.56
CA LYS A 98 -4.34 7.79 4.95
C LYS A 98 -4.64 8.60 3.70
N ALA A 99 -5.89 9.00 3.58
CA ALA A 99 -6.35 9.94 2.58
C ALA A 99 -7.30 10.96 3.22
N SER A 100 -7.16 12.21 2.82
CA SER A 100 -8.02 13.33 3.25
C SER A 100 -8.94 13.75 2.11
N GLN A 101 -10.14 14.19 2.44
CA GLN A 101 -11.01 14.85 1.46
C GLN A 101 -10.58 16.32 1.33
N VAL A 102 -10.37 16.78 0.10
CA VAL A 102 -10.06 18.18 -0.21
C VAL A 102 -10.95 18.65 -1.35
N VAL A 103 -11.18 19.96 -1.45
CA VAL A 103 -11.97 20.55 -2.54
C VAL A 103 -11.01 21.02 -3.64
N GLU A 104 -11.11 20.43 -4.83
CA GLU A 104 -10.37 20.82 -6.03
C GLU A 104 -11.36 21.16 -7.14
N ASN A 105 -11.27 22.36 -7.72
CA ASN A 105 -12.20 22.84 -8.75
C ASN A 105 -13.70 22.73 -8.36
N GLY A 106 -14.02 22.93 -7.08
CA GLY A 106 -15.39 22.83 -6.56
C GLY A 106 -15.89 21.39 -6.35
N GLN A 107 -15.04 20.38 -6.52
CA GLN A 107 -15.34 18.98 -6.30
C GLN A 107 -14.58 18.43 -5.10
N ASN A 108 -15.25 17.61 -4.28
CA ASN A 108 -14.58 16.85 -3.22
C ASN A 108 -13.75 15.72 -3.87
N VAL A 109 -12.45 15.76 -3.69
CA VAL A 109 -11.48 14.77 -4.19
C VAL A 109 -10.71 14.15 -3.03
N GLN A 110 -10.20 12.94 -3.22
CA GLN A 110 -9.36 12.30 -2.20
C GLN A 110 -7.88 12.54 -2.45
N ARG A 111 -7.22 13.13 -1.46
CA ARG A 111 -5.78 13.38 -1.47
C ARG A 111 -5.07 12.29 -0.68
N ILE A 112 -4.08 11.64 -1.28
CA ILE A 112 -3.25 10.68 -0.55
C ILE A 112 -2.31 11.45 0.37
N ASP A 113 -2.32 11.07 1.65
CA ASP A 113 -1.41 11.62 2.67
C ASP A 113 -0.34 10.60 3.07
N SER A 114 -0.67 9.30 3.01
CA SER A 114 0.31 8.23 3.21
C SER A 114 -0.08 6.93 2.49
N GLN A 115 0.92 6.24 1.95
CA GLN A 115 0.78 4.98 1.23
C GLN A 115 1.77 3.93 1.75
N LYS A 116 1.29 2.71 2.02
CA LYS A 116 2.08 1.54 2.39
C LYS A 116 2.29 0.64 1.16
N VAL A 117 3.49 0.11 1.03
CA VAL A 117 3.87 -0.90 0.04
C VAL A 117 4.44 -2.09 0.79
N VAL A 118 3.74 -3.22 0.71
CA VAL A 118 4.11 -4.47 1.35
C VAL A 118 4.97 -5.28 0.39
N VAL A 119 6.23 -5.45 0.76
CA VAL A 119 7.23 -6.17 -0.04
C VAL A 119 7.50 -7.53 0.63
N PRO A 120 7.26 -8.66 -0.06
CA PRO A 120 7.61 -9.97 0.47
C PRO A 120 9.11 -10.09 0.77
N ASN A 121 9.48 -10.88 1.77
CA ASN A 121 10.87 -11.00 2.23
C ASN A 121 11.82 -11.41 1.09
N GLU A 122 11.44 -12.42 0.31
CA GLU A 122 12.18 -12.91 -0.87
C GLU A 122 12.33 -11.90 -2.02
N LYS A 123 11.55 -10.81 -2.00
CA LYS A 123 11.61 -9.72 -2.98
C LYS A 123 12.39 -8.54 -2.44
N MET A 124 12.41 -8.36 -1.12
CA MET A 124 13.18 -7.32 -0.45
C MET A 124 14.65 -7.73 -0.24
N VAL A 125 14.91 -9.00 0.06
CA VAL A 125 16.21 -9.52 0.46
C VAL A 125 16.70 -10.57 -0.53
N SER A 126 17.98 -10.47 -0.93
CA SER A 126 18.70 -11.47 -1.70
C SER A 126 19.95 -11.90 -0.95
N GLY A 127 19.95 -13.14 -0.44
CA GLY A 127 21.01 -13.63 0.45
C GLY A 127 21.03 -12.86 1.77
N LYS A 128 22.13 -12.12 2.03
CA LYS A 128 22.31 -11.31 3.25
C LYS A 128 22.07 -9.81 3.03
N HIS A 129 21.71 -9.42 1.81
CA HIS A 129 21.64 -8.03 1.37
C HIS A 129 20.26 -7.68 0.84
N LEU A 130 19.98 -6.39 0.68
CA LEU A 130 18.83 -5.97 -0.11
C LEU A 130 18.94 -6.50 -1.55
N ALA A 131 17.82 -6.95 -2.10
CA ALA A 131 17.73 -7.27 -3.51
C ALA A 131 18.02 -6.00 -4.34
N PRO A 132 18.75 -6.08 -5.47
CA PRO A 132 19.13 -4.90 -6.25
C PRO A 132 17.94 -4.02 -6.67
N LYS A 133 16.83 -4.64 -7.09
CA LYS A 133 15.59 -3.93 -7.44
C LYS A 133 15.00 -3.22 -6.23
N ALA A 134 14.93 -3.89 -5.08
CA ALA A 134 14.39 -3.30 -3.86
C ALA A 134 15.25 -2.11 -3.38
N LYS A 135 16.58 -2.22 -3.47
CA LYS A 135 17.50 -1.12 -3.19
C LYS A 135 17.27 0.07 -4.13
N GLN A 136 17.16 -0.18 -5.44
CA GLN A 136 16.88 0.86 -6.43
C GLN A 136 15.55 1.55 -6.16
N GLN A 137 14.50 0.79 -5.84
CA GLN A 137 13.19 1.33 -5.54
C GLN A 137 13.18 2.18 -4.26
N LEU A 138 13.91 1.80 -3.21
CA LEU A 138 14.06 2.64 -2.01
C LEU A 138 14.76 3.97 -2.31
N VAL A 139 15.84 3.95 -3.10
CA VAL A 139 16.56 5.17 -3.51
C VAL A 139 15.67 6.09 -4.34
N ASN A 140 14.98 5.51 -5.33
CA ASN A 140 14.01 6.24 -6.15
C ASN A 140 12.91 6.83 -5.27
N ALA A 141 12.38 6.04 -4.34
CA ALA A 141 11.29 6.47 -3.49
C ALA A 141 11.69 7.63 -2.59
N LYS A 142 12.89 7.56 -2.00
CA LYS A 142 13.46 8.66 -1.22
C LYS A 142 13.59 9.92 -2.05
N SER A 143 14.17 9.81 -3.25
CA SER A 143 14.39 10.95 -4.13
C SER A 143 13.08 11.59 -4.59
N GLN A 144 12.13 10.79 -5.07
CA GLN A 144 10.87 11.30 -5.61
C GLN A 144 9.97 11.87 -4.52
N SER A 145 9.88 11.21 -3.35
CA SER A 145 9.10 11.73 -2.22
C SER A 145 9.67 13.06 -1.71
N ALA A 146 10.99 13.20 -1.61
CA ALA A 146 11.62 14.43 -1.15
C ALA A 146 11.30 15.65 -2.06
N LYS A 147 11.21 15.45 -3.38
CA LYS A 147 10.87 16.52 -4.35
C LYS A 147 9.47 17.09 -4.16
N VAL A 148 8.57 16.31 -3.57
CA VAL A 148 7.15 16.65 -3.40
C VAL A 148 6.75 16.82 -1.93
N GLY A 149 7.73 17.05 -1.04
CA GLY A 149 7.47 17.29 0.38
C GLY A 149 7.05 16.03 1.15
N GLY A 150 7.58 14.87 0.77
CA GLY A 150 7.34 13.58 1.41
C GLY A 150 8.60 12.89 1.94
N ASN A 151 8.37 11.92 2.80
CA ASN A 151 9.36 11.05 3.41
C ASN A 151 9.06 9.58 3.12
N VAL A 152 10.10 8.75 3.26
CA VAL A 152 10.01 7.29 3.12
C VAL A 152 10.56 6.65 4.39
N HIS A 153 9.79 5.72 4.94
CA HIS A 153 10.11 4.95 6.14
C HIS A 153 9.88 3.46 5.89
N VAL A 154 10.79 2.59 6.36
CA VAL A 154 10.66 1.14 6.20
C VAL A 154 10.39 0.48 7.54
N ILE A 155 9.25 -0.20 7.65
CA ILE A 155 8.95 -1.08 8.77
C ILE A 155 9.55 -2.45 8.44
N CYS A 156 10.53 -2.85 9.24
CA CYS A 156 11.28 -4.08 9.07
C CYS A 156 10.75 -5.18 10.02
N PRO A 157 10.77 -6.44 9.60
CA PRO A 157 10.41 -7.55 10.46
C PRO A 157 11.48 -7.77 11.53
N ALA A 158 11.11 -8.45 12.61
CA ALA A 158 12.06 -8.85 13.66
C ALA A 158 13.21 -9.72 13.13
N SER A 159 12.98 -10.44 12.03
CA SER A 159 13.96 -11.29 11.34
C SER A 159 14.96 -10.54 10.46
N ALA A 160 14.82 -9.22 10.27
CA ALA A 160 15.74 -8.44 9.46
C ALA A 160 17.15 -8.43 10.07
N THR A 161 18.14 -8.84 9.28
CA THR A 161 19.54 -8.88 9.72
C THR A 161 20.16 -7.48 9.74
N LYS A 162 21.18 -7.26 10.59
CA LYS A 162 21.92 -5.99 10.65
C LYS A 162 22.45 -5.53 9.29
N THR A 163 22.86 -6.47 8.43
CA THR A 163 23.34 -6.15 7.07
C THR A 163 22.23 -5.56 6.21
N VAL A 164 21.03 -6.17 6.23
CA VAL A 164 19.87 -5.65 5.50
C VAL A 164 19.45 -4.28 6.05
N LEU A 165 19.45 -4.10 7.38
CA LEU A 165 19.13 -2.81 8.00
C LEU A 165 20.12 -1.71 7.59
N ASN A 166 21.41 -2.03 7.53
CA ASN A 166 22.43 -1.11 7.03
C ASN A 166 22.24 -0.80 5.55
N ASP A 167 21.93 -1.80 4.72
CA ASP A 167 21.62 -1.57 3.30
C ASP A 167 20.40 -0.65 3.11
N ILE A 168 19.37 -0.81 3.94
CA ILE A 168 18.19 0.09 3.96
C ILE A 168 18.63 1.51 4.34
N SER A 169 19.36 1.66 5.45
CA SER A 169 19.88 2.97 5.90
C SER A 169 20.70 3.68 4.82
N ASN A 170 21.54 2.91 4.09
CA ASN A 170 22.37 3.43 3.00
C ASN A 170 21.57 3.93 1.79
N THR A 171 20.27 3.63 1.69
CA THR A 171 19.40 4.21 0.66
C THR A 171 18.90 5.62 1.02
N GLY A 172 19.15 6.09 2.24
CA GLY A 172 18.71 7.39 2.75
C GLY A 172 17.27 7.42 3.27
N VAL A 173 16.61 6.26 3.35
CA VAL A 173 15.32 6.09 4.04
C VAL A 173 15.53 5.82 5.51
N THR A 174 14.54 6.15 6.34
CA THR A 174 14.53 5.75 7.75
C THR A 174 13.88 4.39 7.91
N TYR A 175 14.12 3.71 9.03
CA TYR A 175 13.49 2.42 9.31
C TYR A 175 13.22 2.21 10.80
N THR A 176 12.26 1.35 11.11
CA THR A 176 12.05 0.74 12.44
C THR A 176 11.99 -0.78 12.29
N GLN A 177 12.25 -1.50 13.38
CA GLN A 177 11.95 -2.93 13.46
C GLN A 177 10.72 -3.13 14.32
N GLU A 178 9.73 -3.85 13.82
CA GLU A 178 8.51 -4.17 14.56
C GLU A 178 8.59 -5.60 15.09
N PRO A 179 8.66 -5.80 16.43
CA PRO A 179 8.84 -7.13 17.02
C PRO A 179 7.72 -8.12 16.68
N THR A 180 6.51 -7.60 16.42
CA THR A 180 5.33 -8.39 16.07
C THR A 180 5.28 -8.74 14.58
N MET A 181 6.05 -8.05 13.74
CA MET A 181 6.10 -8.28 12.30
C MET A 181 7.05 -9.45 12.01
N GLN A 182 6.48 -10.60 11.70
CA GLN A 182 7.28 -11.81 11.46
C GLN A 182 7.88 -11.87 10.05
N ASN A 183 7.15 -11.38 9.04
CA ASN A 183 7.51 -11.52 7.62
C ASN A 183 7.18 -10.28 6.80
N GLY A 184 7.92 -10.12 5.69
CA GLY A 184 7.77 -9.01 4.75
C GLY A 184 8.43 -7.72 5.25
N TYR A 185 8.39 -6.68 4.43
CA TYR A 185 8.79 -5.31 4.77
C TYR A 185 7.68 -4.36 4.35
N VAL A 186 7.50 -3.26 5.06
CA VAL A 186 6.54 -2.22 4.67
C VAL A 186 7.29 -0.95 4.35
N VAL A 187 7.20 -0.51 3.11
CA VAL A 187 7.68 0.81 2.71
C VAL A 187 6.50 1.79 2.85
N VAL A 188 6.63 2.73 3.78
CA VAL A 188 5.65 3.78 4.04
C VAL A 188 6.14 5.07 3.41
N MET A 189 5.37 5.60 2.47
CA MET A 189 5.57 6.94 1.90
C MET A 189 4.54 7.86 2.54
N SER A 190 4.98 8.90 3.24
CA SER A 190 4.09 9.89 3.88
C SER A 190 4.48 11.32 3.55
N ARG A 191 3.53 12.27 3.55
CA ARG A 191 3.85 13.70 3.50
C ARG A 191 4.62 14.10 4.76
N ASN A 192 5.50 15.09 4.68
CA ASN A 192 6.34 15.51 5.82
C ASN A 192 5.53 15.98 7.05
N ASN A 193 4.34 16.53 6.83
CA ASN A 193 3.46 17.03 7.89
C ASN A 193 2.55 15.95 8.47
N GLU A 194 2.62 14.73 7.94
CA GLU A 194 1.83 13.58 8.30
C GLU A 194 2.81 12.60 8.96
N GLY A 195 2.84 12.56 10.29
CA GLY A 195 3.68 11.62 11.03
C GLY A 195 3.49 10.17 10.54
N VAL A 196 4.47 9.29 10.76
CA VAL A 196 4.42 7.90 10.26
C VAL A 196 3.13 7.23 10.79
N PRO A 197 2.20 6.81 9.91
CA PRO A 197 1.02 6.09 10.35
C PRO A 197 1.43 4.68 10.77
N LEU A 198 1.57 4.50 12.09
CA LEU A 198 1.76 3.21 12.74
C LEU A 198 0.54 2.31 12.45
#